data_AF-A0A842MRL2-F1
#
_entry.id   AF-A0A842MRL2-F1
#
_cell.length_a   1.000
_cell.length_b   1.000
_cell.length_c   1.000
_cell.angle_alpha   90.00
_cell.angle_beta   90.00
_cell.angle_gamma   90.00
#
_symmetry.space_group_name_H-M   'P 1'
#
loop_
_entity.id
_entity.type
_entity.pdbx_description
1 polymer ?
#
loop_
_entity_poly.entity_id
_entity_poly.type
_entity_poly.pdbx_seq_one_letter_code
_entity_poly.pdbx_strand_id
1 'polypeptide(L)'
;EGVNQLKKQELAEAASTGKTIIVLPDPKAFTPKDVAKFLIEIGIEASSPTYICENLTLADERILETSLKTVQTLNHKSLCVMVIKPVKRDEK
;
A
#
# COMPACT_ATOMS: atom_id res chain seq x y z
N GLU A 1 0.02 1.16 -20.70
CA GLU A 1 0.51 0.28 -19.63
C GLU A 1 -0.43 0.39 -18.45
N GLY A 2 -0.75 -0.72 -17.78
CA GLY A 2 -1.68 -0.76 -16.65
C GLY A 2 -1.30 -1.87 -15.68
N VAL A 3 -2.06 -2.02 -14.60
CA VAL A 3 -1.89 -3.12 -13.66
C VAL A 3 -2.28 -4.43 -14.34
N ASN A 4 -1.38 -5.41 -14.31
CA ASN A 4 -1.60 -6.76 -14.84
C ASN A 4 -1.25 -7.81 -13.78
N GLN A 5 -1.44 -9.09 -14.11
CA GLN A 5 -1.22 -10.19 -13.17
C GLN A 5 0.25 -10.29 -12.72
N LEU A 6 1.20 -10.06 -13.64
CA LEU A 6 2.64 -10.06 -13.35
C LEU A 6 2.99 -9.02 -12.27
N LYS A 7 2.53 -7.78 -12.42
CA LYS A 7 2.78 -6.72 -11.42
C LYS A 7 2.17 -7.04 -10.05
N LYS A 8 1.01 -7.71 -10.01
CA LYS A 8 0.40 -8.15 -8.75
C LYS A 8 1.21 -9.28 -8.10
N GLN A 9 1.80 -10.17 -8.88
CA GLN A 9 2.71 -11.21 -8.39
C GLN A 9 4.00 -10.61 -7.84
N GLU A 10 4.63 -9.68 -8.57
CA GLU A 10 5.81 -8.94 -8.10
C GLU A 10 5.54 -8.22 -6.77
N LEU A 11 4.37 -7.58 -6.64
CA LEU A 11 3.94 -6.95 -5.39
C LEU A 11 3.79 -7.98 -4.26
N ALA A 12 3.17 -9.12 -4.52
CA ALA A 12 2.97 -10.19 -3.55
C ALA A 12 4.30 -10.76 -3.05
N GLU A 13 5.24 -11.01 -3.96
CA GLU A 13 6.59 -11.47 -3.66
C GLU A 13 7.33 -10.44 -2.81
N ALA A 14 7.32 -9.16 -3.22
CA ALA A 14 7.96 -8.07 -2.48
C ALA A 14 7.40 -7.94 -1.05
N ALA A 15 6.07 -7.98 -0.89
CA ALA A 15 5.42 -7.87 0.41
C ALA A 15 5.75 -9.05 1.34
N SER A 16 6.01 -10.23 0.78
CA SER A 16 6.36 -11.43 1.54
C SER A 16 7.82 -11.44 2.02
N THR A 17 8.68 -10.55 1.51
CA THR A 17 10.10 -10.49 1.92
C THR A 17 10.33 -9.93 3.33
N GLY A 18 9.28 -9.41 3.98
CA GLY A 18 9.42 -8.75 5.29
C GLY A 18 10.20 -7.43 5.23
N LYS A 19 10.35 -6.83 4.05
CA LYS A 19 10.97 -5.52 3.86
C LYS A 19 9.90 -4.43 3.73
N THR A 20 10.30 -3.18 3.95
CA THR A 20 9.47 -2.04 3.59
C THR A 20 9.36 -1.95 2.07
N ILE A 21 8.14 -1.80 1.58
CA ILE A 21 7.87 -1.65 0.15
C ILE A 21 7.25 -0.28 -0.14
N ILE A 22 7.57 0.26 -1.30
CA ILE A 22 6.96 1.46 -1.86
C ILE A 22 6.11 1.04 -3.05
N VAL A 23 4.85 1.47 -3.07
CA VAL A 23 3.91 1.17 -4.16
C VAL A 23 3.42 2.49 -4.75
N LEU A 24 3.38 2.57 -6.08
CA LEU A 24 2.76 3.64 -6.84
C LEU A 24 1.43 3.10 -7.39
N PRO A 25 0.30 3.33 -6.69
CA PRO A 25 -0.99 2.76 -7.09
C PRO A 25 -1.49 3.41 -8.38
N ASP A 26 -2.22 2.65 -9.18
CA ASP A 26 -2.90 3.20 -10.34
C ASP A 26 -4.26 3.76 -9.87
N PRO A 27 -4.51 5.07 -10.00
CA PRO A 27 -5.72 5.69 -9.46
C PRO A 27 -7.01 5.25 -10.16
N LYS A 28 -6.92 4.54 -11.30
CA LYS A 28 -8.08 4.06 -12.07
C LYS A 28 -8.23 2.54 -12.03
N ALA A 29 -7.12 1.80 -11.99
CA ALA A 29 -7.13 0.34 -12.16
C ALA A 29 -6.78 -0.45 -10.88
N PHE A 30 -6.00 0.13 -9.97
CA PHE A 30 -5.54 -0.55 -8.76
C PHE A 30 -5.22 0.49 -7.69
N THR A 31 -6.30 1.02 -7.12
CA THR A 31 -6.26 2.13 -6.17
C THR A 31 -5.57 1.71 -4.86
N PRO A 32 -5.23 2.65 -3.97
CA PRO A 32 -4.68 2.29 -2.66
C PRO A 32 -5.57 1.30 -1.88
N LYS A 33 -6.89 1.41 -2.04
CA LYS A 33 -7.87 0.48 -1.46
C LYS A 33 -7.75 -0.93 -2.05
N ASP A 34 -7.58 -1.04 -3.36
CA ASP A 34 -7.42 -2.33 -4.04
C ASP A 34 -6.09 -2.98 -3.69
N VAL A 35 -5.01 -2.19 -3.60
CA VAL A 35 -3.70 -2.66 -3.11
C VAL A 35 -3.83 -3.22 -1.70
N ALA A 36 -4.43 -2.47 -0.77
CA ALA A 36 -4.58 -2.91 0.61
C ALA A 36 -5.44 -4.18 0.74
N LYS A 37 -6.55 -4.25 -0.01
CA LYS A 37 -7.41 -5.43 -0.06
C LYS A 37 -6.65 -6.65 -0.58
N PHE A 38 -5.96 -6.51 -1.71
CA PHE A 38 -5.18 -7.60 -2.31
C PHE A 38 -4.10 -8.13 -1.36
N LEU A 39 -3.34 -7.24 -0.72
CA LEU A 39 -2.29 -7.64 0.22
C LEU A 39 -2.83 -8.40 1.43
N ILE A 40 -3.98 -7.99 1.97
CA ILE A 40 -4.63 -8.69 3.07
C ILE A 40 -5.15 -10.07 2.62
N GLU A 41 -5.73 -10.15 1.42
CA GLU A 41 -6.23 -11.41 0.85
C GLU A 41 -5.12 -12.46 0.65
N ILE A 42 -3.88 -12.03 0.35
CA ILE A 42 -2.72 -12.93 0.24
C ILE A 42 -2.00 -13.19 1.57
N GLY A 43 -2.51 -12.67 2.69
CA GLY A 43 -2.02 -12.98 4.03
C GLY A 43 -1.05 -11.96 4.65
N ILE A 44 -0.92 -10.75 4.08
CA ILE A 44 -0.22 -9.67 4.77
C ILE A 44 -1.08 -9.16 5.92
N GLU A 45 -0.47 -9.00 7.09
CA GLU A 45 -1.15 -8.58 8.32
C GLU A 45 -1.91 -7.26 8.11
N ALA A 46 -3.20 -7.25 8.41
CA ALA A 46 -4.06 -6.07 8.22
C ALA A 46 -3.63 -4.88 9.09
N SER A 47 -2.93 -5.14 10.19
CA SER A 47 -2.33 -4.14 11.06
C SER A 47 -0.98 -3.61 10.57
N SER A 48 -0.47 -4.07 9.41
CA SER A 48 0.80 -3.58 8.85
C SER A 48 0.80 -2.06 8.75
N PRO A 49 1.79 -1.38 9.35
CA PRO A 49 1.87 0.08 9.30
C PRO A 49 2.06 0.55 7.85
N THR A 50 1.25 1.51 7.44
CA THR A 50 1.22 2.02 6.07
C THR A 50 1.18 3.54 6.08
N TYR A 51 2.00 4.17 5.24
CA TYR A 51 1.90 5.59 4.94
C TYR A 51 1.21 5.78 3.60
N ILE A 52 0.25 6.69 3.57
CA ILE A 52 -0.36 7.21 2.34
C ILE A 52 0.17 8.63 2.15
N CYS A 53 0.91 8.84 1.08
CA CYS A 53 1.53 10.12 0.74
C CYS A 53 0.87 10.65 -0.53
N GLU A 54 -0.01 11.63 -0.38
CA GLU A 54 -0.82 12.22 -1.44
C GLU A 54 -0.25 13.57 -1.87
N ASN A 55 -0.25 13.84 -3.18
CA ASN A 55 0.13 15.14 -3.76
C ASN A 55 1.49 15.65 -3.25
N LEU A 56 2.47 14.75 -3.09
CA LEU A 56 3.82 15.12 -2.64
C LEU A 56 4.39 16.27 -3.46
N THR A 57 5.01 17.24 -2.79
CA THR A 57 5.57 18.48 -3.35
C THR A 57 4.56 19.48 -3.93
N LEU A 58 3.25 19.20 -3.85
CA LEU A 58 2.19 20.12 -4.25
C LEU A 58 1.63 20.87 -3.03
N ALA A 59 0.88 21.94 -3.30
CA ALA A 59 0.35 22.83 -2.24
C ALA A 59 -0.61 22.13 -1.26
N ASP A 60 -1.24 21.03 -1.68
CA ASP A 60 -2.18 20.25 -0.89
C ASP A 60 -1.65 18.84 -0.56
N GLU A 61 -0.32 18.74 -0.38
CA GLU A 61 0.38 17.56 0.13
C GLU A 61 -0.26 17.06 1.42
N ARG A 62 -0.43 15.73 1.52
CA ARG A 62 -0.95 15.08 2.72
C ARG A 62 -0.22 13.76 2.95
N ILE A 63 0.35 13.60 4.14
CA ILE A 63 0.94 12.34 4.58
C ILE A 63 0.10 11.80 5.75
N LEU A 64 -0.38 10.57 5.60
CA LEU A 64 -1.18 9.89 6.60
C LEU A 64 -0.50 8.58 7.02
N GLU A 65 -0.13 8.49 8.29
CA GLU A 65 0.26 7.23 8.92
C GLU A 65 -0.98 6.44 9.35
N THR A 66 -1.07 5.18 8.94
CA THR A 66 -2.27 4.36 9.10
C THR A 66 -1.92 2.85 9.02
N SER A 67 -2.92 1.99 8.82
CA SER A 67 -2.75 0.54 8.61
C SER A 67 -3.39 0.09 7.30
N LEU A 68 -2.98 -1.07 6.76
CA LEU A 68 -3.64 -1.67 5.59
C LEU A 68 -5.16 -1.84 5.79
N LYS A 69 -5.60 -2.20 7.00
CA LYS A 69 -7.02 -2.30 7.34
C LYS A 69 -7.74 -0.98 7.12
N THR A 70 -7.18 0.10 7.65
CA THR A 70 -7.79 1.43 7.57
C THR A 70 -7.73 1.99 6.15
N VAL A 71 -6.69 1.70 5.36
CA VAL A 71 -6.61 2.14 3.95
C VAL A 71 -7.83 1.71 3.13
N GLN A 72 -8.43 0.56 3.44
CA GLN A 72 -9.63 0.08 2.73
C GLN A 72 -10.87 0.97 2.91
N THR A 73 -10.89 1.83 3.94
CA THR A 73 -12.03 2.71 4.26
C THR A 73 -11.77 4.17 3.91
N LEU A 74 -10.55 4.51 3.46
CA LEU A 74 -10.17 5.88 3.16
C LEU A 74 -10.45 6.24 1.69
N ASN A 75 -10.76 7.51 1.46
CA ASN A 75 -10.72 8.11 0.14
C ASN A 75 -9.30 8.65 -0.11
N HIS A 76 -8.82 8.45 -1.34
CA HIS A 76 -7.46 8.82 -1.73
C HIS A 76 -7.47 9.71 -2.98
N LYS A 77 -6.49 10.61 -3.09
CA LYS A 77 -6.23 11.45 -4.26
C LYS A 77 -5.49 10.65 -5.34
N SER A 78 -5.58 11.11 -6.58
CA SER A 78 -5.01 10.40 -7.73
C SER A 78 -3.49 10.29 -7.70
N LEU A 79 -2.77 11.30 -7.20
CA LEU A 79 -1.32 11.27 -7.04
C LEU A 79 -1.00 10.76 -5.63
N CYS A 80 -0.73 9.46 -5.52
CA CYS A 80 -0.54 8.79 -4.25
C CYS A 80 0.69 7.87 -4.31
N VAL A 81 1.47 7.86 -3.24
CA VAL A 81 2.52 6.86 -2.96
C VAL A 81 2.12 6.14 -1.68
N MET A 82 2.19 4.81 -1.67
CA MET A 82 2.03 4.02 -0.46
C MET A 82 3.38 3.49 0.02
N VAL A 83 3.64 3.58 1.32
CA VAL A 83 4.80 2.92 1.95
C VAL A 83 4.27 1.92 2.96
N ILE A 84 4.54 0.64 2.77
CA ILE A 84 4.03 -0.44 3.63
C ILE A 84 5.21 -1.03 4.38
N LYS A 85 5.15 -0.97 5.72
CA LYS A 85 6.16 -1.51 6.61
C LYS A 85 5.76 -2.93 7.05
N PRO A 86 6.73 -3.84 7.20
CA PRO A 86 6.47 -5.15 7.78
C PRO A 86 6.03 -5.01 9.23
N VAL A 87 5.12 -5.88 9.69
CA VAL A 87 4.90 -6.04 11.12
C VAL A 87 6.13 -6.72 11.69
N LYS A 88 6.86 -6.04 12.58
CA LYS A 88 7.92 -6.68 13.35
C LYS A 88 7.27 -7.78 14.19
N ARG A 89 7.57 -9.04 13.88
CA ARG A 89 7.36 -10.13 14.83
C ARG A 89 8.52 -10.02 15.80
N ASP A 90 8.25 -9.66 17.06
CA ASP A 90 9.25 -9.79 18.10
C ASP A 90 9.67 -11.27 18.13
N GLU A 91 10.93 -11.53 17.80
CA GLU A 91 11.53 -12.84 18.03
C GLU A 91 11.51 -13.07 19.54
N LYS A 92 10.67 -14.01 19.99
CA LYS A 92 10.64 -14.50 21.36
C LYS A 92 11.67 -15.60 21.55
#